data_AF-A0A1X7GMS2-F1
#
_entry.id   AF-A0A1X7GMS2-F1
#
_cell.length_a   1.000
_cell.length_b   1.000
_cell.length_c   1.000
_cell.angle_alpha   90.00
_cell.angle_beta   90.00
_cell.angle_gamma   90.00
#
_symmetry.space_group_name_H-M   'P 1'
#
loop_
_entity.id
_entity.type
_entity.pdbx_description
1 polymer ?
#
loop_
_entity_poly.entity_id
_entity_poly.type
_entity_poly.pdbx_seq_one_letter_code
_entity_poly.pdbx_strand_id
1 'polypeptide(L)'
;MEPIVNNYIAEAVKKIIFKFKKDYISLLVETKKAYVYCEKYYDDNYVTSSLSIEIFKEQNHKSLNFNQFRMVIANQFYDEYFDELHLTNFLKKNRIYYHRWHQVGGVFNTSSTKSQQFSTE
;
A
#
# COMPACT_ATOMS: atom_id res chain seq x y z
N MET A 1 -20.08 0.27 1.41
CA MET A 1 -19.03 -0.39 0.60
C MET A 1 -17.84 -0.62 1.51
N GLU A 2 -17.38 -1.87 1.67
CA GLU A 2 -16.25 -2.14 2.57
C GLU A 2 -14.93 -1.62 2.00
N PRO A 3 -14.01 -1.12 2.84
CA PRO A 3 -12.71 -0.67 2.37
C PRO A 3 -11.84 -1.79 1.77
N ILE A 4 -11.14 -1.53 0.66
CA ILE A 4 -10.24 -2.50 0.01
C ILE A 4 -9.18 -3.05 0.97
N VAL A 5 -8.72 -2.22 1.91
CA VAL A 5 -7.82 -2.63 2.98
C VAL A 5 -8.36 -3.82 3.79
N ASN A 6 -9.68 -3.97 3.96
CA ASN A 6 -10.28 -5.13 4.64
C ASN A 6 -10.03 -6.43 3.87
N ASN A 7 -10.08 -6.39 2.52
CA ASN A 7 -9.82 -7.57 1.70
C ASN A 7 -8.38 -8.05 1.89
N TYR A 8 -7.41 -7.13 1.87
CA TYR A 8 -6.01 -7.47 2.15
C TYR A 8 -5.81 -8.04 3.55
N ILE A 9 -6.48 -7.45 4.55
CA ILE A 9 -6.44 -7.98 5.91
C ILE A 9 -7.06 -9.38 5.96
N ALA A 10 -8.15 -9.65 5.24
CA ALA A 10 -8.78 -10.98 5.22
C ALA A 10 -7.88 -12.04 4.56
N GLU A 11 -7.16 -11.68 3.50
CA GLU A 11 -6.29 -12.58 2.73
C GLU A 11 -4.87 -12.74 3.29
N ALA A 12 -4.56 -12.05 4.39
CA ALA A 12 -3.20 -11.96 4.90
C ALA A 12 -2.68 -13.30 5.45
N VAL A 13 -1.49 -13.68 5.01
CA VAL A 13 -0.67 -14.75 5.60
C VAL A 13 0.12 -14.20 6.81
N LYS A 14 0.43 -12.89 6.79
CA LYS A 14 1.07 -12.20 7.91
C LYS A 14 0.57 -10.76 8.01
N LYS A 15 0.41 -10.27 9.24
CA LYS A 15 0.00 -8.90 9.55
C LYS A 15 0.93 -8.33 10.61
N ILE A 16 1.37 -7.09 10.42
CA ILE A 16 2.10 -6.32 11.41
C ILE A 16 1.43 -4.96 11.51
N ILE A 17 0.98 -4.59 12.71
CA ILE A 17 0.64 -3.19 13.01
C ILE A 17 1.97 -2.42 12.98
N PHE A 18 2.06 -1.48 12.04
CA PHE A 18 3.25 -0.68 11.86
C PHE A 18 3.21 0.56 12.74
N LYS A 19 2.07 1.25 12.77
CA LYS A 19 1.81 2.39 13.66
C LYS A 19 0.33 2.40 14.06
N PHE A 20 0.06 2.79 15.30
CA PHE A 20 -1.29 2.85 15.84
C PHE A 20 -1.47 4.13 16.66
N LYS A 21 -2.53 4.87 16.39
CA LYS A 21 -3.00 6.07 17.09
C LYS A 21 -4.52 6.02 17.19
N LYS A 22 -5.10 6.92 17.99
CA LYS A 22 -6.55 7.02 18.19
C LYS A 22 -7.34 6.99 16.87
N ASP A 23 -6.92 7.82 15.91
CA ASP A 23 -7.66 8.07 14.68
C ASP A 23 -6.94 7.53 13.43
N TYR A 24 -5.90 6.71 13.62
CA TYR A 24 -5.02 6.25 12.53
C TYR A 24 -4.37 4.90 12.84
N ILE A 25 -4.40 4.01 11.85
CA ILE A 25 -3.65 2.75 11.90
C ILE A 25 -2.93 2.56 10.58
N SER A 26 -1.64 2.23 10.63
CA SER A 26 -0.93 1.65 9.49
C SER A 26 -0.50 0.21 9.74
N LEU A 27 -0.57 -0.58 8.67
CA LEU A 27 -0.36 -2.02 8.68
C LEU A 27 0.56 -2.41 7.53
N LEU A 28 1.42 -3.40 7.80
CA LEU A 28 2.09 -4.19 6.78
C LEU A 28 1.40 -5.54 6.69
N VAL A 29 0.96 -5.87 5.48
CA VAL A 29 0.27 -7.11 5.18
C VAL A 29 1.10 -7.89 4.18
N GLU A 30 1.26 -9.18 4.42
CA GLU A 30 1.76 -10.13 3.43
C GLU A 30 0.61 -11.01 2.97
N THR A 31 0.34 -11.03 1.68
CA THR A 31 -0.57 -11.99 1.04
C THR A 31 0.24 -13.08 0.35
N LYS A 32 -0.44 -14.06 -0.27
CA LYS A 32 0.24 -15.04 -1.11
C LYS A 32 1.01 -14.39 -2.28
N LYS A 33 0.48 -13.30 -2.85
CA LYS A 33 0.99 -12.70 -4.09
C LYS A 33 1.75 -11.39 -3.90
N ALA A 34 1.54 -10.69 -2.79
CA ALA A 34 2.03 -9.34 -2.63
C ALA A 34 2.40 -9.00 -1.18
N TYR A 35 3.13 -7.89 -1.05
CA TYR A 35 3.27 -7.13 0.18
C TYR A 35 2.46 -5.85 0.05
N VAL A 36 1.70 -5.51 1.09
CA VAL A 36 0.76 -4.39 1.05
C VAL A 36 1.01 -3.49 2.24
N TYR A 37 1.19 -2.20 1.97
CA TYR A 37 1.14 -1.17 2.98
C TYR A 37 -0.28 -0.63 3.02
N CYS A 38 -0.86 -0.57 4.20
CA CYS A 38 -2.23 -0.13 4.38
C CYS A 38 -2.31 0.96 5.44
N GLU A 39 -3.17 1.94 5.22
CA GLU A 39 -3.58 2.92 6.22
C GLU A 39 -5.10 2.95 6.36
N LYS A 40 -5.58 3.18 7.58
CA LYS A 40 -6.96 3.51 7.89
C LYS A 40 -6.98 4.76 8.75
N TYR A 41 -7.82 5.70 8.35
CA TYR A 41 -8.11 6.92 9.10
C TYR A 41 -9.53 6.83 9.63
N TYR A 42 -9.71 7.28 10.86
CA TYR A 42 -10.96 7.16 11.58
C TYR A 42 -11.47 8.52 12.03
N ASP A 43 -12.78 8.66 12.09
CA ASP A 43 -13.49 9.75 12.75
C ASP A 43 -14.67 9.14 13.51
N ASP A 44 -14.79 9.41 14.81
CA ASP A 44 -15.78 8.79 15.71
C ASP A 44 -15.91 7.25 15.59
N ASN A 45 -14.78 6.55 15.45
CA ASN A 45 -14.66 5.10 15.22
C ASN A 45 -15.12 4.59 13.83
N TYR A 46 -15.53 5.49 12.94
CA TYR A 46 -15.85 5.16 11.55
C TYR A 46 -14.64 5.38 10.65
N VAL A 47 -14.38 4.45 9.73
CA VAL A 47 -13.32 4.63 8.73
C VAL A 47 -13.74 5.70 7.73
N THR A 48 -13.02 6.83 7.69
CA THR A 48 -13.29 7.95 6.77
C THR A 48 -12.49 7.86 5.48
N SER A 49 -11.26 7.37 5.58
CA SER A 49 -10.40 7.12 4.42
C SER A 49 -9.46 5.94 4.64
N SER A 50 -8.94 5.42 3.52
CA SER A 50 -7.89 4.39 3.55
C SER A 50 -6.94 4.52 2.37
N LEU A 51 -5.71 4.07 2.58
CA LEU A 51 -4.68 3.92 1.56
C LEU A 51 -4.28 2.45 1.52
N SER A 52 -4.06 1.91 0.32
CA SER A 52 -3.43 0.62 0.12
C SER A 52 -2.43 0.71 -1.02
N ILE A 53 -1.19 0.32 -0.76
CA ILE A 53 -0.11 0.24 -1.75
C ILE A 53 0.34 -1.22 -1.81
N GLU A 54 -0.01 -1.89 -2.91
CA GLU A 54 0.34 -3.28 -3.18
C GLU A 54 1.58 -3.37 -4.06
N ILE A 55 2.53 -4.20 -3.64
CA ILE A 55 3.75 -4.54 -4.37
C ILE A 55 3.81 -6.05 -4.54
N PHE A 56 3.76 -6.54 -5.79
CA PHE A 56 3.85 -7.97 -6.07
C PHE A 56 5.23 -8.54 -5.68
N LYS A 57 5.21 -9.76 -5.12
CA LYS A 57 6.42 -10.49 -4.71
C LYS A 57 7.32 -10.81 -5.91
N GLU A 58 6.69 -11.17 -7.02
CA GLU A 58 7.35 -11.52 -8.28
C GLU A 58 7.15 -10.39 -9.29
N GLN A 59 8.26 -9.83 -9.79
CA GLN A 59 8.29 -8.91 -10.93
C GLN A 59 9.36 -9.40 -11.90
N ASN A 60 9.13 -9.21 -13.21
CA ASN A 60 10.00 -9.76 -14.27
C ASN A 60 11.50 -9.51 -14.07
N HIS A 61 11.87 -8.40 -13.43
CA HIS A 61 13.25 -7.96 -13.25
C HIS A 61 13.67 -7.83 -11.78
N LYS A 62 12.80 -8.15 -10.82
CA LYS A 62 13.09 -7.97 -9.38
C LYS A 62 12.17 -8.80 -8.49
N SER A 63 12.73 -9.40 -7.46
CA SER A 63 11.97 -9.88 -6.30
C SER A 63 12.28 -9.02 -5.08
N LEU A 64 11.27 -8.78 -4.27
CA LEU A 64 11.42 -8.18 -2.95
C LEU A 64 11.06 -9.26 -1.93
N ASN A 65 11.73 -9.24 -0.78
CA ASN A 65 11.26 -10.00 0.38
C ASN A 65 10.57 -9.08 1.40
N PHE A 66 9.88 -9.67 2.36
CA PHE A 66 9.09 -8.93 3.35
C PHE A 66 9.94 -7.94 4.18
N ASN A 67 11.19 -8.29 4.52
CA ASN A 67 12.06 -7.41 5.31
C ASN A 67 12.50 -6.19 4.50
N GLN A 68 12.84 -6.39 3.23
CA GLN A 68 13.15 -5.29 2.31
C GLN A 68 11.94 -4.36 2.13
N PHE A 69 10.75 -4.94 1.93
CA PHE A 69 9.51 -4.18 1.87
C PHE A 69 9.29 -3.35 3.14
N ARG A 70 9.40 -3.97 4.32
CA ARG A 70 9.27 -3.29 5.61
C ARG A 70 10.25 -2.13 5.75
N MET A 71 11.51 -2.31 5.36
CA MET A 71 12.52 -1.24 5.39
C MET A 71 12.17 -0.10 4.44
N VAL A 72 11.72 -0.43 3.22
CA VAL A 72 11.28 0.58 2.24
C VAL A 72 10.17 1.42 2.84
N ILE A 73 9.15 0.81 3.43
CA ILE A 73 8.04 1.54 4.05
C ILE A 73 8.49 2.34 5.27
N ALA A 74 9.33 1.78 6.14
CA ALA A 74 9.83 2.48 7.33
C ALA A 74 10.57 3.78 7.00
N ASN A 75 11.33 3.79 5.89
CA ASN A 75 12.06 4.96 5.42
C ASN A 75 11.17 6.07 4.84
N GLN A 76 9.85 5.90 4.80
CA GLN A 76 8.90 6.90 4.29
C GLN A 76 8.21 7.67 5.41
N PHE A 77 8.54 7.39 6.67
CA PHE A 77 7.99 8.12 7.80
C PHE A 77 8.93 9.25 8.20
N TYR A 78 8.41 10.48 8.13
CA TYR A 78 9.02 11.66 8.72
C TYR A 78 8.20 12.04 9.95
N ASP A 79 8.77 11.81 11.13
CA ASP A 79 8.09 11.87 12.43
C ASP A 79 6.79 11.04 12.48
N GLU A 80 5.67 11.74 12.34
CA GLU A 80 4.31 11.25 12.53
C GLU A 80 3.67 10.82 11.20
N TYR A 81 4.19 11.31 10.07
CA TYR A 81 3.54 11.30 8.76
C TYR A 81 4.20 10.34 7.79
N PHE A 82 3.37 9.64 7.02
CA PHE A 82 3.80 8.81 5.91
C PHE A 82 3.90 9.65 4.63
N ASP A 83 5.09 9.72 4.03
CA ASP A 83 5.34 10.41 2.78
C ASP A 83 5.13 9.48 1.58
N GLU A 84 3.87 9.45 1.12
CA GLU A 84 3.48 8.67 -0.05
C GLU A 84 4.19 9.13 -1.33
N LEU A 85 4.45 10.44 -1.46
CA LEU A 85 5.10 10.99 -2.64
C LEU A 85 6.55 10.48 -2.72
N HIS A 86 7.27 10.52 -1.61
CA HIS A 86 8.63 9.99 -1.55
C HIS A 86 8.67 8.48 -1.80
N LEU A 87 7.70 7.72 -1.26
CA LEU A 87 7.59 6.29 -1.56
C LEU A 87 7.40 6.05 -3.06
N THR A 88 6.40 6.69 -3.66
CA THR A 88 6.08 6.46 -5.08
C THR A 88 7.22 6.87 -5.99
N ASN A 89 7.96 7.93 -5.66
CA ASN A 89 9.18 8.33 -6.35
C ASN A 89 10.30 7.29 -6.20
N PHE A 90 10.51 6.76 -4.99
CA PHE A 90 11.46 5.69 -4.74
C PHE A 90 11.12 4.43 -5.56
N LEU A 91 9.85 4.00 -5.54
CA LEU A 91 9.39 2.82 -6.28
C LEU A 91 9.61 3.01 -7.79
N LYS A 92 9.21 4.16 -8.34
CA LYS A 92 9.45 4.50 -9.77
C LYS A 92 10.94 4.48 -10.13
N LYS A 93 11.78 5.15 -9.34
CA LYS A 93 13.24 5.20 -9.56
C LYS A 93 13.86 3.80 -9.58
N ASN A 94 13.37 2.91 -8.72
CA ASN A 94 13.86 1.54 -8.60
C ASN A 94 13.13 0.54 -9.52
N ARG A 95 12.26 1.03 -10.42
CA ARG A 95 11.41 0.22 -11.30
C ARG A 95 10.59 -0.83 -10.55
N ILE A 96 10.17 -0.53 -9.32
CA ILE A 96 9.30 -1.41 -8.55
C ILE A 96 7.86 -1.07 -8.92
N TYR A 97 7.17 -2.01 -9.54
CA TYR A 97 5.76 -1.83 -9.91
C TYR A 97 4.86 -2.00 -8.70
N TYR A 98 3.83 -1.16 -8.62
CA TYR A 98 2.87 -1.16 -7.53
C TYR A 98 1.47 -0.75 -8.01
N HIS A 99 0.47 -1.13 -7.23
CA HIS A 99 -0.88 -0.62 -7.35
C HIS A 99 -1.22 0.23 -6.12
N ARG A 100 -1.96 1.32 -6.34
CA ARG A 100 -2.41 2.21 -5.28
C ARG A 100 -3.92 2.35 -5.32
N TRP A 101 -4.55 2.16 -4.17
CA TRP A 101 -5.95 2.48 -3.92
C TRP A 101 -6.04 3.48 -2.79
N HIS A 102 -6.67 4.62 -3.08
CA HIS A 102 -7.05 5.60 -2.09
C HIS A 102 -8.57 5.63 -2.03
N GLN A 103 -9.14 5.54 -0.82
CA GLN A 103 -10.59 5.60 -0.64
C GLN A 103 -10.91 6.74 0.32
N VAL A 104 -11.84 7.62 -0.06
CA VAL A 104 -12.31 8.74 0.76
C VAL A 104 -13.82 8.81 0.67
N GLY A 105 -14.52 8.81 1.81
CA GLY A 105 -15.98 8.95 1.84
C GLY A 105 -16.72 7.86 1.03
N GLY A 106 -16.14 6.66 0.93
CA GLY A 106 -16.70 5.56 0.13
C GLY A 106 -16.34 5.57 -1.37
N VAL A 107 -15.66 6.61 -1.87
CA VAL A 107 -15.23 6.72 -3.28
C VAL A 107 -13.79 6.20 -3.44
N PHE A 108 -13.57 5.31 -4.41
CA PHE A 108 -12.24 4.78 -4.74
C PHE A 108 -11.55 5.58 -5.83
N ASN A 109 -10.40 6.17 -5.49
CA ASN A 109 -9.45 6.74 -6.42
C ASN A 109 -8.31 5.73 -6.62
N THR A 110 -8.25 5.13 -7.80
CA THR A 110 -7.20 4.17 -8.16
C THR A 110 -6.17 4.85 -9.06
N SER A 111 -4.91 4.47 -8.90
CA SER A 111 -3.88 4.83 -9.88
C SER A 111 -2.91 3.67 -10.01
N SER A 112 -2.72 3.21 -11.24
CA SER A 112 -1.75 2.17 -11.59
C SER A 112 -0.65 2.77 -12.44
N THR A 113 0.61 2.59 -12.05
CA THR A 113 1.74 2.86 -12.95
C THR A 113 1.94 1.66 -13.86
N LYS A 114 1.03 1.51 -14.83
CA LYS A 114 1.24 0.67 -16.01
C LYS A 114 1.02 1.58 -17.21
N SER A 115 2.10 2.10 -17.80
CA SER A 115 2.03 2.58 -19.18
C SER A 115 1.70 1.35 -20.03
N GLN A 116 0.42 1.18 -20.37
CA GLN A 116 0.01 0.24 -21.40
C GLN A 116 0.59 0.77 -22.72
N GLN A 117 1.74 0.25 -23.12
CA GLN A 117 2.02 0.12 -24.54
C GLN A 117 1.10 -1.00 -25.03
N PHE A 118 -0.09 -0.61 -25.49
CA PHE A 118 -0.77 -1.42 -26.48
C PHE A 118 0.03 -1.24 -27.77
N SER A 119 0.91 -2.19 -28.06
CA SER A 119 1.33 -2.46 -29.43
C SER A 119 0.11 -3.03 -30.14
N THR A 120 -0.61 -2.19 -30.86
CA THR A 120 -1.45 -2.64 -31.97
C THR A 120 -0.52 -3.18 -33.05
N GLU A 121 -0.59 -4.49 -33.28
CA GLU A 121 -0.22 -5.11 -34.55
C GLU A 121 -1.11 -4.60 -35.69
#